data_AF-A0A9E5K8A7-F1
#
_entry.id   AF-A0A9E5K8A7-F1
#
_cell.length_a   1.000
_cell.length_b   1.000
_cell.length_c   1.000
_cell.angle_alpha   90.00
_cell.angle_beta   90.00
_cell.angle_gamma   90.00
#
_symmetry.space_group_name_H-M   'P 1'
#
loop_
_entity.id
_entity.type
_entity.pdbx_description
1 polymer ?
#
loop_
_entity_poly.entity_id
_entity_poly.type
_entity_poly.pdbx_seq_one_letter_code
_entity_poly.pdbx_strand_id
1 'polypeptide(L)'
;MTLPIPTNLIRARTLYYDLRLEEAYPLFKESFDELGIEECCAHVDFFSMFIRTLYELGKDQDLKNYRSKLALIPERKRTPELDYQVGLSYLTQDSGDLDRAREVFEKIPTKTEDVNLLARSKMGLATCLDILRSDWKLCDSIISSIELKGLDPYLVDLVAVWKAKISRDSGKIEEAERALGSFLATVKAHFHWHAYLSGQVILGGVYLRQERFDRLLSIIKEVRAYCDKYPLRTIKRQIDHLADQIKGKAATVPLIWEKRRTSSVLKYEGKSLQLTGDKPWQKLLLSLIREKVLPKQEIMKRLYQRNYRSKKDDKVIYGQLHILKKHLVKLGLSQKLVTKESFGYRWVPEVSEVEGDSQ
;
A
#
# COMPACT_ATOMS: atom_id res chain seq x y z
N MET A 1 15.54 26.25 -25.79
CA MET A 1 14.43 26.21 -26.75
C MET A 1 13.39 25.25 -26.22
N THR A 2 12.16 25.70 -25.99
CA THR A 2 11.03 24.82 -25.66
C THR A 2 10.56 24.14 -26.93
N LEU A 3 10.61 22.80 -26.97
CA LEU A 3 10.06 22.03 -28.07
C LEU A 3 8.53 22.24 -28.13
N PRO A 4 7.94 22.41 -29.32
CA PRO A 4 6.49 22.51 -29.44
C PRO A 4 5.84 21.23 -28.94
N ILE A 5 4.75 21.36 -28.17
CA ILE A 5 4.01 20.19 -27.66
C ILE A 5 3.23 19.56 -28.82
N PRO A 6 3.44 18.26 -29.12
CA PRO A 6 2.66 17.56 -30.14
C PRO A 6 1.16 17.59 -29.84
N THR A 7 0.33 17.81 -30.86
CA THR A 7 -1.14 17.81 -30.74
C THR A 7 -1.69 16.52 -30.12
N ASN A 8 -1.05 15.38 -30.43
CA ASN A 8 -1.37 14.07 -29.85
C ASN A 8 -1.22 14.05 -28.33
N LEU A 9 -0.17 14.68 -27.78
CA LEU A 9 0.02 14.76 -26.32
C LEU A 9 -1.05 15.60 -25.65
N ILE A 10 -1.47 16.71 -26.27
CA ILE A 10 -2.56 17.55 -25.75
C ILE A 10 -3.87 16.75 -25.69
N ARG A 11 -4.19 16.02 -26.77
CA ARG A 11 -5.37 15.13 -26.81
C ARG A 11 -5.28 14.00 -25.79
N ALA A 12 -4.12 13.36 -25.66
CA ALA A 12 -3.88 12.29 -24.69
C ALA A 12 -4.09 12.77 -23.26
N ARG A 13 -3.64 13.99 -22.92
CA ARG A 13 -3.88 14.62 -21.62
C ARG A 13 -5.37 14.83 -21.33
N THR A 14 -6.15 15.30 -22.29
CA THR A 14 -7.61 15.43 -22.11
C THR A 14 -8.24 14.07 -21.81
N LEU A 15 -7.92 13.05 -22.62
CA LEU A 15 -8.40 11.68 -22.40
C LEU A 15 -7.96 11.10 -21.05
N TYR A 16 -6.75 11.42 -20.59
CA TYR A 16 -6.24 11.02 -19.28
C TYR A 16 -7.06 11.61 -18.13
N TYR A 17 -7.38 12.90 -18.19
CA TYR A 17 -8.22 13.55 -17.17
C TYR A 17 -9.67 13.06 -17.22
N ASP A 18 -10.17 12.69 -18.40
CA ASP A 18 -11.47 12.04 -18.61
C ASP A 18 -11.50 10.55 -18.24
N LEU A 19 -10.38 10.00 -17.73
CA LEU A 19 -10.20 8.59 -17.37
C LEU A 19 -10.37 7.60 -18.53
N ARG A 20 -10.25 8.08 -19.77
CA ARG A 20 -10.27 7.28 -20.99
C ARG A 20 -8.86 6.75 -21.29
N LEU A 21 -8.28 6.05 -20.31
CA LEU A 21 -6.87 5.65 -20.32
C LEU A 21 -6.52 4.73 -21.50
N GLU A 22 -7.42 3.82 -21.88
CA GLU A 22 -7.23 2.93 -23.05
C GLU A 22 -7.12 3.72 -24.36
N GLU A 23 -7.74 4.90 -24.44
CA GLU A 23 -7.68 5.78 -25.61
C GLU A 23 -6.51 6.77 -25.54
N ALA A 24 -6.13 7.20 -24.34
CA ALA A 24 -4.95 8.03 -24.12
C ALA A 24 -3.65 7.24 -24.39
N TYR A 25 -3.63 5.96 -24.05
CA TYR A 25 -2.48 5.07 -24.18
C TYR A 25 -1.85 5.05 -25.58
N PRO A 26 -2.57 4.74 -26.67
CA PRO A 26 -1.98 4.70 -28.01
C PRO A 26 -1.40 6.05 -28.43
N LEU A 27 -2.04 7.18 -28.07
CA LEU A 27 -1.54 8.52 -28.40
C LEU A 27 -0.24 8.85 -27.67
N PHE A 28 -0.16 8.49 -26.38
CA PHE A 28 1.09 8.62 -25.63
C PHE A 28 2.17 7.71 -26.19
N LYS A 29 1.84 6.46 -26.51
CA LYS A 29 2.78 5.48 -27.02
C LYS A 29 3.37 5.90 -28.36
N GLU A 30 2.53 6.29 -29.31
CA GLU A 30 2.95 6.83 -30.60
C GLU A 30 3.91 8.02 -30.41
N SER A 31 3.53 8.97 -29.55
CA SER A 31 4.35 10.15 -29.28
C SER A 31 5.70 9.81 -28.62
N PHE A 32 5.75 8.85 -27.69
CA PHE A 32 6.96 8.56 -26.89
C PHE A 32 7.79 7.39 -27.40
N ASP A 33 7.31 6.60 -28.38
CA ASP A 33 8.12 5.61 -29.08
C ASP A 33 8.93 6.23 -30.21
N GLU A 34 8.46 7.33 -30.81
CA GLU A 34 9.15 8.07 -31.86
C GLU A 34 10.21 9.04 -31.32
N LEU A 35 9.99 9.58 -30.11
CA LEU A 35 10.90 10.51 -29.47
C LEU A 35 12.05 9.81 -28.74
N GLY A 36 13.23 10.45 -28.77
CA GLY A 36 14.33 10.11 -27.87
C GLY A 36 13.91 10.35 -26.42
N ILE A 37 14.43 9.55 -25.48
CA ILE A 37 14.03 9.64 -24.07
C ILE A 37 14.34 11.02 -23.45
N GLU A 38 15.39 11.70 -23.92
CA GLU A 38 15.75 13.06 -23.53
C GLU A 38 14.69 14.08 -24.02
N GLU A 39 14.11 13.86 -25.19
CA GLU A 39 13.02 14.67 -25.76
C GLU A 39 11.69 14.38 -25.03
N CYS A 40 11.43 13.12 -24.67
CA CYS A 40 10.31 12.77 -23.81
C CYS A 40 10.37 13.55 -22.47
N CYS A 41 11.56 13.72 -21.92
CA CYS A 41 11.79 14.47 -20.68
C CYS A 41 11.58 15.99 -20.83
N ALA A 42 11.67 16.55 -22.03
CA ALA A 42 11.25 17.93 -22.29
C ALA A 42 9.73 18.13 -22.10
N HIS A 43 8.96 17.04 -22.08
CA HIS A 43 7.52 17.00 -21.85
C HIS A 43 7.18 16.21 -20.56
N VAL A 44 7.90 16.51 -19.47
CA VAL A 44 7.88 15.73 -18.21
C VAL A 44 6.48 15.42 -17.68
N ASP A 45 5.54 16.36 -17.73
CA ASP A 45 4.18 16.14 -17.22
C ASP A 45 3.44 15.08 -18.05
N PHE A 46 3.55 15.12 -19.38
CA PHE A 46 2.94 14.14 -20.27
C PHE A 46 3.59 12.76 -20.10
N PHE A 47 4.91 12.72 -19.94
CA PHE A 47 5.60 11.44 -19.73
C PHE A 47 5.24 10.83 -18.37
N SER A 48 5.05 11.66 -17.33
CA SER A 48 4.53 11.23 -16.03
C SER A 48 3.12 10.62 -16.16
N MET A 49 2.23 11.28 -16.92
CA MET A 49 0.88 10.77 -17.21
C MET A 49 0.93 9.46 -17.97
N PHE A 50 1.87 9.32 -18.90
CA PHE A 50 2.06 8.08 -19.65
C PHE A 50 2.54 6.94 -18.77
N ILE A 51 3.61 7.13 -17.97
CA ILE A 51 4.06 6.12 -17.01
C ILE A 51 2.90 5.70 -16.10
N ARG A 52 2.09 6.65 -15.61
CA ARG A 52 0.92 6.33 -14.79
C ARG A 52 -0.14 5.54 -15.56
N THR A 53 -0.39 5.90 -16.81
CA THR A 53 -1.29 5.15 -17.71
C THR A 53 -0.84 3.70 -17.86
N LEU A 54 0.46 3.46 -18.05
CA LEU A 54 1.01 2.10 -18.13
C LEU A 54 0.73 1.30 -16.84
N TYR A 55 0.90 1.93 -15.66
CA TYR A 55 0.59 1.30 -14.38
C TYR A 55 -0.88 0.93 -14.23
N GLU A 56 -1.77 1.89 -14.48
CA GLU A 56 -3.22 1.67 -14.29
C GLU A 56 -3.79 0.65 -15.28
N LEU A 57 -3.29 0.63 -16.52
CA LEU A 57 -3.69 -0.37 -17.53
C LEU A 57 -2.94 -1.70 -17.41
N GLY A 58 -1.96 -1.81 -16.50
CA GLY A 58 -1.15 -3.02 -16.35
C GLY A 58 -0.30 -3.37 -17.56
N LYS A 59 0.20 -2.38 -18.29
CA LYS A 59 1.15 -2.54 -19.42
C LYS A 59 2.56 -2.79 -18.89
N ASP A 60 2.73 -3.87 -18.12
CA ASP A 60 3.93 -4.15 -17.34
C ASP A 60 5.17 -4.33 -18.25
N GLN A 61 5.00 -4.84 -19.48
CA GLN A 61 6.09 -5.01 -20.44
C GLN A 61 6.57 -3.67 -21.03
N ASP A 62 5.65 -2.79 -21.42
CA ASP A 62 6.01 -1.45 -21.91
C ASP A 62 6.72 -0.66 -20.81
N LEU A 63 6.21 -0.70 -19.58
CA LEU A 63 6.86 -0.05 -18.43
C LEU A 63 8.30 -0.55 -18.23
N LYS A 64 8.55 -1.86 -18.35
CA LYS A 64 9.90 -2.42 -18.30
C LYS A 64 10.78 -1.91 -19.45
N ASN A 65 10.24 -1.81 -20.66
CA ASN A 65 10.98 -1.31 -21.82
C ASN A 65 11.41 0.15 -21.60
N TYR A 66 10.50 1.03 -21.16
CA TYR A 66 10.84 2.43 -20.85
C TYR A 66 11.82 2.55 -19.70
N ARG A 67 11.67 1.74 -18.64
CA ARG A 67 12.64 1.69 -17.55
C ARG A 67 14.04 1.31 -18.04
N SER A 68 14.15 0.30 -18.92
CA SER A 68 15.44 -0.06 -19.52
C SER A 68 16.02 1.08 -20.35
N LYS A 69 15.21 1.77 -21.17
CA LYS A 69 15.63 2.95 -21.94
C LYS A 69 16.15 4.07 -21.01
N LEU A 70 15.40 4.38 -19.95
CA LEU A 70 15.76 5.38 -18.93
C LEU A 70 17.07 5.01 -18.20
N ALA A 71 17.28 3.73 -17.92
CA ALA A 71 18.46 3.23 -17.23
C ALA A 71 19.75 3.35 -18.05
N LEU A 72 19.67 3.31 -19.39
CA LEU A 72 20.82 3.45 -20.29
C LEU A 72 21.42 4.87 -20.29
N ILE A 73 20.66 5.88 -19.85
CA ILE A 73 21.14 7.25 -19.77
C ILE A 73 22.10 7.35 -18.58
N PRO A 74 23.38 7.77 -18.76
CA PRO A 74 24.34 7.87 -17.66
C PRO A 74 23.87 8.85 -16.58
N GLU A 75 24.01 8.51 -15.30
CA GLU A 75 23.52 9.33 -14.16
C GLU A 75 24.03 10.78 -14.21
N ARG A 76 25.28 11.00 -14.61
CA ARG A 76 25.88 12.34 -14.79
C ARG A 76 25.21 13.23 -15.85
N LYS A 77 24.40 12.64 -16.73
CA LYS A 77 23.67 13.34 -17.80
C LYS A 77 22.17 13.46 -17.49
N ARG A 78 21.70 12.91 -16.37
CA ARG A 78 20.26 12.94 -16.06
C ARG A 78 19.86 14.27 -15.43
N THR A 79 18.78 14.86 -15.95
CA THR A 79 18.12 15.98 -15.28
C THR A 79 17.29 15.49 -14.09
N PRO A 80 16.93 16.36 -13.14
CA PRO A 80 16.07 16.00 -12.01
C PRO A 80 14.71 15.44 -12.44
N GLU A 81 14.15 15.98 -13.52
CA GLU A 81 12.91 15.54 -14.14
C GLU A 81 13.02 14.10 -14.61
N LEU A 82 14.11 13.78 -15.30
CA LEU A 82 14.39 12.44 -15.79
C LEU A 82 14.61 11.46 -14.62
N ASP A 83 15.33 11.87 -13.57
CA ASP A 83 15.45 11.07 -12.36
C ASP A 83 14.08 10.81 -11.71
N TYR A 84 13.18 11.79 -11.69
CA TYR A 84 11.81 11.57 -11.22
C TYR A 84 11.08 10.50 -12.03
N GLN A 85 11.20 10.50 -13.36
CA GLN A 85 10.62 9.47 -14.23
C GLN A 85 11.24 8.09 -13.99
N VAL A 86 12.55 8.02 -13.78
CA VAL A 86 13.24 6.80 -13.38
C VAL A 86 12.62 6.28 -12.08
N GLY A 87 12.51 7.12 -11.05
CA GLY A 87 11.92 6.76 -9.76
C GLY A 87 10.49 6.24 -9.89
N LEU A 88 9.64 6.95 -10.65
CA LEU A 88 8.27 6.52 -10.93
C LEU A 88 8.23 5.17 -11.65
N SER A 89 9.10 4.93 -12.63
CA SER A 89 9.14 3.66 -13.37
C SER A 89 9.49 2.46 -12.49
N TYR A 90 10.13 2.68 -11.34
CA TYR A 90 10.50 1.67 -10.35
C TYR A 90 9.50 1.53 -9.20
N LEU A 91 8.45 2.37 -9.13
CA LEU A 91 7.43 2.33 -8.08
C LEU A 91 6.44 1.16 -8.26
N THR A 92 6.95 -0.07 -8.19
CA THR A 92 6.17 -1.32 -8.36
C THR A 92 5.89 -2.00 -7.01
N GLN A 93 5.39 -3.24 -7.02
CA GLN A 93 5.28 -4.05 -5.80
C GLN A 93 6.55 -4.87 -5.51
N ASP A 94 7.51 -4.91 -6.44
CA ASP A 94 8.77 -5.61 -6.22
C ASP A 94 9.64 -4.82 -5.25
N SER A 95 10.15 -5.46 -4.20
CA SER A 95 10.93 -4.77 -3.17
C SER A 95 12.27 -4.25 -3.68
N GLY A 96 12.89 -4.95 -4.64
CA GLY A 96 14.16 -4.52 -5.23
C GLY A 96 13.99 -3.29 -6.11
N ASP A 97 12.92 -3.26 -6.91
CA ASP A 97 12.53 -2.06 -7.65
C ASP A 97 12.18 -0.89 -6.72
N LEU A 98 11.43 -1.13 -5.64
CA LEU A 98 11.07 -0.09 -4.66
C LEU A 98 12.30 0.51 -3.97
N ASP A 99 13.31 -0.30 -3.62
CA ASP A 99 14.56 0.21 -3.06
C ASP A 99 15.30 1.10 -4.07
N ARG A 100 15.28 0.76 -5.37
CA ARG A 100 15.82 1.63 -6.43
C ARG A 100 15.03 2.93 -6.58
N ALA A 101 13.70 2.86 -6.55
CA ALA A 101 12.85 4.05 -6.57
C ALA A 101 13.18 4.99 -5.41
N ARG A 102 13.33 4.44 -4.19
CA ARG A 102 13.72 5.18 -3.00
C ARG A 102 15.05 5.91 -3.20
N GLU A 103 16.09 5.20 -3.64
CA GLU A 103 17.42 5.79 -3.86
C GLU A 103 17.41 6.92 -4.89
N VAL A 104 16.58 6.81 -5.93
CA VAL A 104 16.42 7.86 -6.93
C VAL A 104 15.70 9.07 -6.34
N PHE A 105 14.56 8.87 -5.64
CA PHE A 105 13.83 9.97 -5.02
C PHE A 105 14.61 10.67 -3.90
N GLU A 106 15.50 9.98 -3.17
CA GLU A 106 16.37 10.59 -2.17
C GLU A 106 17.36 11.60 -2.76
N LYS A 107 17.75 11.43 -4.03
CA LYS A 107 18.74 12.28 -4.72
C LYS A 107 18.15 13.49 -5.41
N ILE A 108 16.88 13.48 -5.81
CA ILE A 108 16.26 14.58 -6.57
C ILE A 108 16.29 15.91 -5.82
N PRO A 109 15.99 15.96 -4.49
CA PRO A 109 15.97 17.22 -3.76
C PRO A 109 17.30 17.97 -3.71
N THR A 110 18.43 17.31 -3.99
CA THR A 110 19.75 17.96 -4.05
C THR A 110 20.09 18.50 -5.43
N LYS A 111 19.21 18.31 -6.42
CA LYS A 111 19.46 18.62 -7.85
C LYS A 111 18.50 19.65 -8.45
N THR A 112 17.43 20.04 -7.74
CA THR A 112 16.41 20.97 -8.26
C THR A 112 15.89 21.90 -7.18
N GLU A 113 15.52 23.11 -7.60
CA GLU A 113 14.79 24.10 -6.79
C GLU A 113 13.31 24.19 -7.18
N ASP A 114 12.86 23.42 -8.18
CA ASP A 114 11.45 23.39 -8.60
C ASP A 114 10.58 22.82 -7.48
N VAL A 115 9.73 23.67 -6.90
CA VAL A 115 8.87 23.34 -5.75
C VAL A 115 7.91 22.18 -6.04
N ASN A 116 7.40 22.06 -7.27
CA ASN A 116 6.47 21.01 -7.67
C ASN A 116 7.21 19.67 -7.79
N LEU A 117 8.39 19.65 -8.41
CA LEU A 117 9.24 18.47 -8.52
C LEU A 117 9.77 18.01 -7.15
N LEU A 118 10.11 18.95 -6.27
CA LEU A 118 10.47 18.68 -4.87
C LEU A 118 9.31 18.02 -4.11
N ALA A 119 8.09 18.56 -4.21
CA ALA A 119 6.91 17.97 -3.58
C ALA A 119 6.62 16.56 -4.12
N ARG A 120 6.66 16.38 -5.44
CA ARG A 120 6.43 15.08 -6.11
C ARG A 120 7.46 14.04 -5.71
N SER A 121 8.75 14.39 -5.67
CA SER A 121 9.83 13.49 -5.26
C SER A 121 9.73 13.12 -3.78
N LYS A 122 9.42 14.07 -2.89
CA LYS A 122 9.16 13.80 -1.46
C LYS A 122 7.97 12.86 -1.25
N MET A 123 6.87 13.05 -1.97
CA MET A 123 5.73 12.12 -1.93
C MET A 123 6.08 10.73 -2.50
N GLY A 124 6.88 10.67 -3.57
CA GLY A 124 7.41 9.41 -4.11
C GLY A 124 8.28 8.67 -3.08
N LEU A 125 9.16 9.39 -2.40
CA LEU A 125 10.00 8.86 -1.33
C LEU A 125 9.16 8.35 -0.14
N ALA A 126 8.18 9.14 0.32
CA ALA A 126 7.25 8.73 1.36
C ALA A 126 6.49 7.46 0.96
N THR A 127 6.06 7.34 -0.30
CA THR A 127 5.42 6.13 -0.83
C THR A 127 6.33 4.91 -0.71
N CYS A 128 7.60 5.03 -1.12
CA CYS A 128 8.56 3.93 -1.05
C CYS A 128 8.77 3.47 0.40
N LEU A 129 8.97 4.42 1.31
CA LEU A 129 9.24 4.15 2.73
C LEU A 129 8.02 3.56 3.45
N ASP A 130 6.82 4.01 3.11
CA ASP A 130 5.57 3.46 3.62
C ASP A 130 5.41 1.98 3.23
N ILE A 131 5.67 1.64 1.97
CA ILE A 131 5.56 0.27 1.47
C ILE A 131 6.66 -0.63 2.07
N LEU A 132 7.90 -0.14 2.11
CA LEU A 132 9.06 -0.95 2.54
C LEU A 132 9.11 -1.14 4.06
N ARG A 133 8.77 -0.09 4.84
CA ARG A 133 9.02 -0.04 6.29
C ARG A 133 7.77 0.19 7.12
N SER A 134 6.69 0.72 6.53
CA SER A 134 5.48 1.12 7.25
C SER A 134 5.77 2.08 8.41
N ASP A 135 6.76 2.94 8.24
CA ASP A 135 7.19 3.93 9.23
C ASP A 135 6.53 5.28 8.95
N TRP A 136 5.39 5.52 9.61
CA TRP A 136 4.63 6.74 9.44
C TRP A 136 5.36 7.98 9.97
N LYS A 137 6.30 7.85 10.93
CA LYS A 137 7.04 9.01 11.48
C LYS A 137 8.01 9.57 10.45
N LEU A 138 8.68 8.67 9.73
CA LEU A 138 9.55 9.08 8.64
C LEU A 138 8.75 9.70 7.49
N CYS A 139 7.58 9.12 7.16
CA CYS A 139 6.67 9.72 6.18
C CYS A 139 6.20 11.10 6.63
N ASP A 140 5.85 11.28 7.91
CA ASP A 140 5.44 12.55 8.48
C ASP A 140 6.52 13.63 8.34
N SER A 141 7.75 13.32 8.73
CA SER A 141 8.89 14.24 8.58
C SER A 141 9.06 14.71 7.12
N ILE A 142 8.97 13.77 6.17
CA ILE A 142 9.12 14.08 4.75
C ILE A 142 7.95 14.93 4.24
N ILE A 143 6.72 14.51 4.49
CA ILE A 143 5.51 15.19 4.00
C ILE A 143 5.35 16.58 4.65
N SER A 144 5.64 16.69 5.95
CA SER A 144 5.58 17.97 6.67
C SER A 144 6.68 18.96 6.23
N SER A 145 7.75 18.48 5.59
CA SER A 145 8.77 19.33 4.97
C SER A 145 8.39 19.90 3.59
N ILE A 146 7.22 19.56 3.05
CA ILE A 146 6.75 20.09 1.77
C ILE A 146 6.18 21.48 1.99
N GLU A 147 6.80 22.49 1.39
CA GLU A 147 6.29 23.86 1.38
C GLU A 147 5.06 23.96 0.48
N LEU A 148 3.95 24.50 1.00
CA LEU A 148 2.71 24.62 0.23
C LEU A 148 2.68 25.84 -0.68
N LYS A 149 3.51 26.85 -0.41
CA LYS A 149 3.54 28.09 -1.16
C LYS A 149 4.13 27.83 -2.55
N GLY A 150 3.39 28.22 -3.59
CA GLY A 150 3.83 28.06 -4.98
C GLY A 150 3.62 26.67 -5.57
N LEU A 151 3.01 25.73 -4.81
CA LEU A 151 2.62 24.44 -5.36
C LEU A 151 1.40 24.55 -6.28
N ASP A 152 1.37 23.68 -7.28
CA ASP A 152 0.16 23.43 -8.06
C ASP A 152 -0.99 23.02 -7.13
N PRO A 153 -2.23 23.50 -7.35
CA PRO A 153 -3.39 23.17 -6.50
C PRO A 153 -3.59 21.66 -6.31
N TYR A 154 -3.40 20.88 -7.36
CA TYR A 154 -3.49 19.41 -7.29
C TYR A 154 -2.46 18.77 -6.34
N LEU A 155 -1.25 19.33 -6.23
CA LEU A 155 -0.24 18.82 -5.31
C LEU A 155 -0.58 19.17 -3.87
N VAL A 156 -1.20 20.33 -3.62
CA VAL A 156 -1.73 20.71 -2.31
C VAL A 156 -2.76 19.67 -1.83
N ASP A 157 -3.67 19.27 -2.72
CA ASP A 157 -4.66 18.23 -2.45
C ASP A 157 -4.01 16.89 -2.09
N LEU A 158 -2.98 16.46 -2.84
CA LEU A 158 -2.27 15.22 -2.53
C LEU A 158 -1.51 15.28 -1.21
N VAL A 159 -0.93 16.44 -0.85
CA VAL A 159 -0.28 16.63 0.46
C VAL A 159 -1.31 16.53 1.58
N ALA A 160 -2.52 17.08 1.40
CA ALA A 160 -3.60 16.95 2.37
C ALA A 160 -4.02 15.48 2.58
N VAL A 161 -4.14 14.71 1.49
CA VAL A 161 -4.43 13.28 1.54
C VAL A 161 -3.33 12.51 2.29
N TRP A 162 -2.05 12.84 2.04
CA TRP A 162 -0.92 12.26 2.77
C TRP A 162 -0.95 12.57 4.26
N LYS A 163 -1.20 13.83 4.64
CA LYS A 163 -1.33 14.23 6.06
C LYS A 163 -2.45 13.44 6.75
N ALA A 164 -3.60 13.30 6.11
CA ALA A 164 -4.68 12.50 6.66
C ALA A 164 -4.32 11.00 6.81
N LYS A 165 -3.59 10.43 5.85
CA LYS A 165 -3.05 9.07 5.95
C LYS A 165 -2.12 8.93 7.16
N ILE A 166 -1.22 9.89 7.37
CA ILE A 166 -0.30 9.92 8.52
C ILE A 166 -1.08 10.00 9.84
N SER A 167 -2.11 10.87 9.93
CA SER A 167 -2.97 10.95 11.12
C SER A 167 -3.67 9.61 11.39
N ARG A 168 -4.15 8.91 10.36
CA ARG A 168 -4.71 7.55 10.51
C ARG A 168 -3.67 6.55 11.01
N ASP A 169 -2.48 6.54 10.41
CA ASP A 169 -1.45 5.54 10.71
C ASP A 169 -0.81 5.76 12.08
N SER A 170 -0.77 7.00 12.56
CA SER A 170 -0.35 7.38 13.93
C SER A 170 -1.42 7.14 15.00
N GLY A 171 -2.64 6.73 14.62
CA GLY A 171 -3.74 6.45 15.54
C GLY A 171 -4.64 7.65 15.88
N LYS A 172 -4.42 8.82 15.26
CA LYS A 172 -5.30 9.99 15.38
C LYS A 172 -6.49 9.88 14.43
N ILE A 173 -7.35 8.89 14.70
CA ILE A 173 -8.38 8.44 13.76
C ILE A 173 -9.44 9.52 13.49
N GLU A 174 -9.87 10.25 14.53
CA GLU A 174 -10.88 11.32 14.42
C GLU A 174 -10.34 12.55 13.68
N GLU A 175 -9.04 12.83 13.82
CA GLU A 175 -8.36 13.89 13.06
C GLU A 175 -8.33 13.54 11.57
N ALA A 176 -7.95 12.29 11.24
CA ALA A 176 -7.95 11.79 9.88
C ALA A 176 -9.35 11.82 9.25
N GLU A 177 -10.38 11.39 9.98
CA GLU A 177 -11.78 11.42 9.50
C GLU A 177 -12.22 12.85 9.17
N ARG A 178 -12.00 13.81 10.09
CA ARG A 178 -12.40 15.22 9.87
C ARG A 178 -11.65 15.84 8.69
N ALA A 179 -10.34 15.60 8.59
CA ALA A 179 -9.54 16.11 7.49
C ALA A 179 -10.03 15.56 6.14
N LEU A 180 -10.27 14.25 6.05
CA LEU A 180 -10.77 13.62 4.83
C LEU A 180 -12.20 14.02 4.49
N GLY A 181 -13.07 14.17 5.49
CA GLY A 181 -14.44 14.65 5.29
C GLY A 181 -14.48 16.06 4.70
N SER A 182 -13.66 16.97 5.24
CA SER A 182 -13.51 18.33 4.70
C SER A 182 -12.95 18.32 3.27
N PHE A 183 -11.89 17.53 3.04
CA PHE A 183 -11.26 17.38 1.73
C PHE A 183 -12.22 16.81 0.67
N LEU A 184 -12.95 15.74 0.98
CA LEU A 184 -13.86 15.09 0.04
C LEU A 184 -15.15 15.90 -0.21
N ALA A 185 -15.46 16.88 0.66
CA ALA A 185 -16.55 17.82 0.42
C ALA A 185 -16.19 18.85 -0.67
N THR A 186 -14.90 19.18 -0.83
CA THR A 186 -14.43 20.17 -1.79
C THR A 186 -13.89 19.56 -3.08
N VAL A 187 -13.24 18.40 -3.01
CA VAL A 187 -12.62 17.74 -4.16
C VAL A 187 -13.58 16.73 -4.79
N LYS A 188 -13.77 16.82 -6.11
CA LYS A 188 -14.62 15.91 -6.87
C LYS A 188 -13.80 15.06 -7.86
N ALA A 189 -14.24 13.82 -8.05
CA ALA A 189 -13.55 12.84 -8.89
C ALA A 189 -13.26 13.33 -10.32
N HIS A 190 -14.19 14.04 -10.96
CA HIS A 190 -14.03 14.52 -12.33
C HIS A 190 -12.94 15.58 -12.52
N PHE A 191 -12.50 16.25 -11.46
CA PHE A 191 -11.40 17.23 -11.53
C PHE A 191 -10.07 16.64 -11.07
N HIS A 192 -10.09 15.84 -10.00
CA HIS A 192 -8.89 15.31 -9.36
C HIS A 192 -9.07 13.85 -8.92
N TRP A 193 -9.37 12.97 -9.88
CA TRP A 193 -9.70 11.57 -9.62
C TRP A 193 -8.68 10.86 -8.72
N HIS A 194 -7.39 11.13 -8.90
CA HIS A 194 -6.34 10.47 -8.14
C HIS A 194 -6.37 10.85 -6.65
N ALA A 195 -6.47 12.15 -6.36
CA ALA A 195 -6.54 12.66 -4.99
C ALA A 195 -7.86 12.26 -4.32
N TYR A 196 -8.97 12.37 -5.05
CA TYR A 196 -10.30 11.97 -4.59
C TYR A 196 -10.36 10.48 -4.21
N LEU A 197 -10.00 9.58 -5.13
CA LEU A 197 -10.06 8.14 -4.90
C LEU A 197 -9.05 7.69 -3.84
N SER A 198 -7.87 8.32 -3.78
CA SER A 198 -6.92 8.06 -2.69
C SER A 198 -7.48 8.48 -1.33
N GLY A 199 -8.14 9.64 -1.25
CA GLY A 199 -8.85 10.11 -0.06
C GLY A 199 -9.95 9.13 0.37
N GLN A 200 -10.77 8.66 -0.58
CA GLN A 200 -11.80 7.64 -0.33
C GLN A 200 -11.20 6.34 0.24
N VAL A 201 -10.12 5.83 -0.35
CA VAL A 201 -9.43 4.62 0.15
C VAL A 201 -8.91 4.83 1.57
N ILE A 202 -8.31 5.98 1.88
CA ILE A 202 -7.79 6.26 3.22
C ILE A 202 -8.94 6.38 4.23
N LEU A 203 -10.04 7.03 3.86
CA LEU A 203 -11.25 7.14 4.68
C LEU A 203 -11.88 5.76 4.94
N GLY A 204 -11.86 4.88 3.94
CA GLY A 204 -12.22 3.48 4.13
C GLY A 204 -11.35 2.80 5.20
N GLY A 205 -10.04 3.02 5.17
CA GLY A 205 -9.13 2.55 6.21
C GLY A 205 -9.43 3.13 7.61
N VAL A 206 -9.89 4.39 7.70
CA VAL A 206 -10.36 5.01 8.95
C VAL A 206 -11.59 4.28 9.48
N TYR A 207 -12.62 4.08 8.65
CA TYR A 207 -13.84 3.36 9.04
C TYR A 207 -13.59 1.91 9.41
N LEU A 208 -12.62 1.25 8.75
CA LEU A 208 -12.21 -0.10 9.13
C LEU A 208 -11.65 -0.15 10.56
N ARG A 209 -10.87 0.86 10.97
CA ARG A 209 -10.30 0.93 12.32
C ARG A 209 -11.33 1.30 13.39
N GLN A 210 -12.33 2.10 13.03
CA GLN A 210 -13.47 2.43 13.89
C GLN A 210 -14.57 1.33 13.90
N GLU A 211 -14.40 0.27 13.12
CA GLU A 211 -15.39 -0.82 12.96
C GLU A 211 -16.75 -0.36 12.42
N ARG A 212 -16.76 0.75 11.68
CA ARG A 212 -17.96 1.33 11.05
C ARG A 212 -18.18 0.70 9.67
N PHE A 213 -18.49 -0.58 9.67
CA PHE A 213 -18.52 -1.40 8.45
C PHE A 213 -19.54 -0.92 7.42
N ASP A 214 -20.69 -0.40 7.82
CA ASP A 214 -21.69 0.12 6.87
C ASP A 214 -21.13 1.28 6.03
N ARG A 215 -20.41 2.21 6.68
CA ARG A 215 -19.78 3.33 5.98
C ARG A 215 -18.64 2.87 5.08
N LEU A 216 -17.84 1.91 5.55
CA LEU A 216 -16.79 1.31 4.73
C LEU A 216 -17.35 0.57 3.51
N LEU A 217 -18.44 -0.20 3.66
CA LEU A 217 -19.12 -0.89 2.57
C LEU A 217 -19.68 0.10 1.55
N SER A 218 -20.19 1.26 2.00
CA SER A 218 -20.60 2.34 1.11
C SER A 218 -19.44 2.85 0.25
N ILE A 219 -18.28 3.14 0.86
CA ILE A 219 -17.08 3.56 0.13
C ILE A 219 -16.63 2.49 -0.86
N ILE A 220 -16.59 1.22 -0.44
CA ILE A 220 -16.19 0.11 -1.30
C ILE A 220 -17.12 0.01 -2.52
N LYS A 221 -18.43 0.10 -2.30
CA LYS A 221 -19.42 0.05 -3.38
C LYS A 221 -19.21 1.19 -4.38
N GLU A 222 -19.06 2.42 -3.88
CA GLU A 222 -18.86 3.62 -4.69
C GLU A 222 -17.56 3.54 -5.52
N VAL A 223 -16.44 3.27 -4.87
CA VAL A 223 -15.13 3.21 -5.53
C VAL A 223 -15.05 2.04 -6.52
N ARG A 224 -15.66 0.88 -6.21
CA ARG A 224 -15.73 -0.23 -7.17
C ARG A 224 -16.57 0.11 -8.39
N ALA A 225 -17.74 0.70 -8.21
CA ALA A 225 -18.56 1.14 -9.33
C ALA A 225 -17.79 2.11 -10.25
N TYR A 226 -16.95 2.96 -9.66
CA TYR A 226 -16.04 3.82 -10.42
C TYR A 226 -14.97 3.02 -11.18
N CYS A 227 -14.27 2.10 -10.51
CA CYS A 227 -13.24 1.23 -11.12
C CYS A 227 -13.79 0.17 -12.10
N ASP A 228 -15.09 -0.09 -12.10
CA ASP A 228 -15.73 -0.97 -13.08
C ASP A 228 -16.03 -0.20 -14.39
N LYS A 229 -16.18 1.12 -14.31
CA LYS A 229 -16.30 2.01 -15.47
C LYS A 229 -14.94 2.45 -16.02
N TYR A 230 -13.94 2.61 -15.16
CA TYR A 230 -12.63 3.14 -15.51
C TYR A 230 -11.49 2.18 -15.10
N PRO A 231 -10.50 1.90 -15.96
CA PRO A 231 -9.48 0.87 -15.71
C PRO A 231 -8.38 1.35 -14.74
N LEU A 232 -8.75 1.55 -13.47
CA LEU A 232 -7.88 2.04 -12.41
C LEU A 232 -7.38 0.88 -11.53
N ARG A 233 -6.45 0.07 -12.05
CA ARG A 233 -5.92 -1.13 -11.39
C ARG A 233 -5.40 -0.86 -9.98
N THR A 234 -4.73 0.26 -9.73
CA THR A 234 -4.12 0.56 -8.42
C THR A 234 -5.20 0.77 -7.36
N ILE A 235 -6.18 1.62 -7.65
CA ILE A 235 -7.30 1.93 -6.75
C ILE A 235 -8.16 0.69 -6.54
N LYS A 236 -8.46 -0.06 -7.62
CA LYS A 236 -9.21 -1.32 -7.53
C LYS A 236 -8.55 -2.32 -6.59
N ARG A 237 -7.24 -2.51 -6.69
CA ARG A 237 -6.49 -3.40 -5.77
C ARG A 237 -6.56 -2.92 -4.32
N GLN A 238 -6.45 -1.61 -4.07
CA GLN A 238 -6.52 -1.06 -2.72
C GLN A 238 -7.91 -1.23 -2.09
N ILE A 239 -8.98 -0.98 -2.85
CA ILE A 239 -10.34 -1.15 -2.35
C ILE A 239 -10.72 -2.62 -2.17
N ASP A 240 -10.24 -3.50 -3.04
CA ASP A 240 -10.43 -4.95 -2.88
C ASP A 240 -9.69 -5.48 -1.66
N HIS A 241 -8.50 -4.95 -1.36
CA HIS A 241 -7.79 -5.26 -0.12
C HIS A 241 -8.59 -4.87 1.13
N LEU A 242 -9.20 -3.68 1.14
CA LEU A 242 -10.08 -3.25 2.23
C LEU A 242 -11.32 -4.16 2.36
N ALA A 243 -11.93 -4.55 1.25
CA ALA A 243 -13.06 -5.48 1.25
C ALA A 243 -12.68 -6.88 1.80
N ASP A 244 -11.50 -7.38 1.45
CA ASP A 244 -10.96 -8.63 1.98
C ASP A 244 -10.73 -8.57 3.49
N GLN A 245 -10.31 -7.42 4.02
CA GLN A 245 -10.15 -7.22 5.47
C GLN A 245 -11.49 -7.27 6.23
N ILE A 246 -12.58 -6.77 5.64
CA ILE A 246 -13.94 -6.92 6.21
C ILE A 246 -14.36 -8.37 6.20
N LYS A 247 -14.19 -9.10 5.09
CA LYS A 247 -14.55 -10.52 5.01
C LYS A 247 -13.78 -11.36 6.04
N GLY A 248 -12.51 -11.02 6.28
CA GLY A 248 -11.72 -11.60 7.34
C GLY A 248 -12.31 -11.36 8.73
N LYS A 249 -12.79 -10.14 9.01
CA LYS A 249 -13.46 -9.82 10.29
C LYS A 249 -14.88 -10.40 10.41
N ALA A 250 -15.64 -10.48 9.31
CA ALA A 250 -17.02 -10.93 9.27
C ALA A 250 -17.16 -12.46 9.36
N ALA A 251 -16.14 -13.22 8.96
CA ALA A 251 -16.05 -14.64 9.22
C ALA A 251 -15.39 -14.86 10.59
N THR A 252 -16.14 -14.65 11.67
CA THR A 252 -15.79 -15.27 12.94
C THR A 252 -15.89 -16.77 12.75
N VAL A 253 -14.76 -17.39 12.42
CA VAL A 253 -14.62 -18.85 12.44
C VAL A 253 -14.72 -19.25 13.91
N PRO A 254 -15.83 -19.88 14.37
CA PRO A 254 -15.97 -20.23 15.76
C PRO A 254 -15.05 -21.40 16.06
N LEU A 255 -13.93 -21.12 16.73
CA LEU A 255 -13.00 -22.15 17.18
C LEU A 255 -13.29 -22.50 18.63
N ILE A 256 -13.26 -23.80 18.94
CA ILE A 256 -13.35 -24.25 20.33
C ILE A 256 -11.94 -24.56 20.81
N TRP A 257 -11.50 -23.88 21.85
CA TRP A 257 -10.25 -24.20 22.54
C TRP A 257 -10.56 -24.94 23.83
N GLU A 258 -10.28 -26.24 23.82
CA GLU A 258 -10.40 -27.11 24.97
C GLU A 258 -9.07 -27.15 25.74
N LYS A 259 -9.08 -26.68 26.99
CA LYS A 259 -7.92 -26.76 27.88
C LYS A 259 -7.96 -28.09 28.62
N ARG A 260 -6.85 -28.84 28.57
CA ARG A 260 -6.61 -30.06 29.37
C ARG A 260 -5.40 -29.81 30.28
N ARG A 261 -5.20 -30.66 31.28
CA ARG A 261 -4.11 -30.52 32.27
C ARG A 261 -2.71 -30.42 31.65
N THR A 262 -2.44 -31.21 30.61
CA THR A 262 -1.10 -31.33 29.99
C THR A 262 -1.07 -30.89 28.52
N SER A 263 -2.22 -30.56 27.94
CA SER A 263 -2.30 -30.16 26.53
C SER A 263 -3.53 -29.30 26.29
N SER A 264 -3.58 -28.72 25.10
CA SER A 264 -4.73 -27.97 24.61
C SER A 264 -5.17 -28.55 23.27
N VAL A 265 -6.47 -28.50 22.98
CA VAL A 265 -7.00 -28.94 21.70
C VAL A 265 -7.75 -27.79 21.07
N LEU A 266 -7.36 -27.40 19.86
CA LEU A 266 -8.10 -26.44 19.05
C LEU A 266 -8.98 -27.22 18.08
N LYS A 267 -10.29 -26.99 18.10
CA LYS A 267 -11.29 -27.72 17.30
C LYS A 267 -11.98 -26.79 16.30
N TYR A 268 -12.26 -27.31 15.11
CA TYR A 268 -13.04 -26.67 14.06
C TYR A 268 -13.71 -27.73 13.19
N GLU A 269 -15.03 -27.62 12.97
CA GLU A 269 -15.82 -28.50 12.06
C GLU A 269 -15.45 -30.01 12.17
N GLY A 270 -15.38 -30.52 13.40
CA GLY A 270 -15.07 -31.94 13.67
C GLY A 270 -13.59 -32.33 13.55
N LYS A 271 -12.71 -31.42 13.14
CA LYS A 271 -11.25 -31.62 13.15
C LYS A 271 -10.65 -31.06 14.44
N SER A 272 -9.53 -31.66 14.87
CA SER A 272 -8.81 -31.24 16.06
C SER A 272 -7.31 -31.07 15.80
N LEU A 273 -6.72 -30.07 16.45
CA LEU A 273 -5.29 -29.82 16.45
C LEU A 273 -4.79 -29.83 17.89
N GLN A 274 -3.96 -30.82 18.21
CA GLN A 274 -3.36 -30.95 19.54
C GLN A 274 -2.17 -30.01 19.71
N LEU A 275 -2.18 -29.26 20.81
CA LEU A 275 -1.22 -28.24 21.17
C LEU A 275 -0.59 -28.64 22.51
N THR A 276 0.65 -29.16 22.47
CA THR A 276 1.42 -29.45 23.69
C THR A 276 2.13 -28.20 24.22
N GLY A 277 2.41 -27.25 23.32
CA GLY A 277 3.10 -26.00 23.67
C GLY A 277 4.62 -26.09 23.55
N ASP A 278 5.17 -27.24 23.16
CA ASP A 278 6.62 -27.43 23.08
C ASP A 278 7.22 -26.76 21.83
N LYS A 279 6.47 -26.77 20.73
CA LYS A 279 6.94 -26.26 19.44
C LYS A 279 6.78 -24.74 19.37
N PRO A 280 7.75 -23.99 18.79
CA PRO A 280 7.65 -22.53 18.71
C PRO A 280 6.38 -22.03 18.00
N TRP A 281 5.93 -22.69 16.92
CA TRP A 281 4.68 -22.32 16.25
C TRP A 281 3.43 -22.52 17.12
N GLN A 282 3.43 -23.49 18.04
CA GLN A 282 2.33 -23.70 18.99
C GLN A 282 2.31 -22.60 20.05
N LYS A 283 3.48 -22.26 20.62
CA LYS A 283 3.61 -21.12 21.55
C LYS A 283 3.14 -19.81 20.90
N LEU A 284 3.47 -19.62 19.61
CA LEU A 284 3.02 -18.48 18.82
C LEU A 284 1.50 -18.46 18.68
N LEU A 285 0.88 -19.58 18.27
CA LEU A 285 -0.58 -19.69 18.16
C LEU A 285 -1.28 -19.40 19.49
N LEU A 286 -0.81 -20.01 20.58
CA LEU A 286 -1.39 -19.80 21.92
C LEU A 286 -1.29 -18.33 22.36
N SER A 287 -0.16 -17.68 22.08
CA SER A 287 -0.01 -16.25 22.34
C SER A 287 -0.99 -15.42 21.50
N LEU A 288 -1.09 -15.73 20.21
CA LEU A 288 -1.95 -15.04 19.26
C LEU A 288 -3.44 -15.15 19.62
N ILE A 289 -3.88 -16.32 20.06
CA ILE A 289 -5.25 -16.55 20.52
C ILE A 289 -5.57 -15.68 21.74
N ARG A 290 -4.65 -15.61 22.72
CA ARG A 290 -4.84 -14.86 23.97
C ARG A 290 -4.83 -13.35 23.78
N GLU A 291 -3.88 -12.83 23.01
CA GLU A 291 -3.65 -11.37 22.92
C GLU A 291 -4.28 -10.72 21.70
N LYS A 292 -4.75 -11.52 20.73
CA LYS A 292 -5.25 -11.10 19.42
C LYS A 292 -4.23 -10.38 18.55
N VAL A 293 -3.32 -9.58 19.10
CA VAL A 293 -2.25 -8.87 18.38
C VAL A 293 -0.93 -9.07 19.12
N LEU A 294 0.08 -9.59 18.43
CA LEU A 294 1.43 -9.73 18.96
C LEU A 294 2.47 -8.90 18.19
N PRO A 295 3.12 -7.93 18.85
CA PRO A 295 4.29 -7.25 18.31
C PRO A 295 5.44 -8.22 18.02
N LYS A 296 6.24 -7.93 17.00
CA LYS A 296 7.40 -8.76 16.63
C LYS A 296 8.41 -8.96 17.77
N GLN A 297 8.57 -7.94 18.61
CA GLN A 297 9.43 -7.95 19.78
C GLN A 297 9.00 -9.03 20.78
N GLU A 298 7.70 -9.10 21.10
CA GLU A 298 7.19 -10.10 22.03
C GLU A 298 7.14 -11.50 21.46
N ILE A 299 7.00 -11.65 20.14
CA ILE A 299 7.17 -12.96 19.49
C ILE A 299 8.58 -13.50 19.77
N MET A 300 9.62 -12.69 19.56
CA MET A 300 11.00 -13.14 19.79
C MET A 300 11.31 -13.42 21.25
N LYS A 301 10.81 -12.57 22.15
CA LYS A 301 10.98 -12.75 23.59
C LYS A 301 10.33 -14.04 24.07
N ARG A 302 9.13 -14.38 23.59
CA ARG A 302 8.39 -15.57 24.02
C ARG A 302 8.88 -16.87 23.39
N LEU A 303 9.23 -16.82 22.11
CA LEU A 303 9.65 -18.02 21.38
C LEU A 303 11.11 -18.38 21.64
N TYR A 304 11.97 -17.37 21.82
CA TYR A 304 13.42 -17.54 21.82
C TYR A 304 14.14 -16.82 22.97
N GLN A 305 13.41 -16.20 23.92
CA GLN A 305 13.97 -15.56 25.12
C GLN A 305 15.08 -14.54 24.83
N ARG A 306 14.96 -13.80 23.71
CA ARG A 306 15.94 -12.79 23.32
C ARG A 306 15.30 -11.54 22.70
N ASN A 307 16.05 -10.43 22.75
CA ASN A 307 15.67 -9.17 22.11
C ASN A 307 15.60 -9.31 20.59
N TYR A 308 14.60 -8.66 20.00
CA TYR A 308 14.36 -8.65 18.56
C TYR A 308 15.45 -7.87 17.80
N ARG A 309 15.93 -8.48 16.71
CA ARG A 309 16.89 -7.90 15.75
C ARG A 309 16.26 -7.87 14.36
N SER A 310 16.09 -6.67 13.81
CA SER A 310 15.45 -6.44 12.52
C SER A 310 16.12 -7.21 11.37
N LYS A 311 15.35 -7.52 10.30
CA LYS A 311 15.73 -8.35 9.13
C LYS A 311 16.06 -9.83 9.41
N LYS A 312 16.90 -10.15 10.40
CA LYS A 312 17.24 -11.55 10.74
C LYS A 312 16.05 -12.26 11.38
N ASP A 313 15.43 -11.62 12.37
CA ASP A 313 14.34 -12.24 13.12
C ASP A 313 13.01 -12.24 12.35
N ASP A 314 12.84 -11.32 11.39
CA ASP A 314 11.67 -11.31 10.49
C ASP A 314 11.57 -12.63 9.69
N LYS A 315 12.69 -13.16 9.20
CA LYS A 315 12.73 -14.45 8.51
C LYS A 315 12.35 -15.61 9.45
N VAL A 316 12.82 -15.56 10.70
CA VAL A 316 12.52 -16.59 11.72
C VAL A 316 11.03 -16.59 12.07
N ILE A 317 10.46 -15.40 12.34
CA ILE A 317 9.04 -15.24 12.64
C ILE A 317 8.19 -15.70 11.45
N TYR A 318 8.57 -15.30 10.24
CA TYR A 318 7.88 -15.73 9.02
C TYR A 318 7.91 -17.25 8.85
N GLY A 319 9.03 -17.91 9.14
CA GLY A 319 9.14 -19.37 9.14
C GLY A 319 8.16 -20.04 10.10
N GLN A 320 8.04 -19.54 11.33
CA GLN A 320 7.07 -20.08 12.30
C GLN A 320 5.62 -19.84 11.89
N LEU A 321 5.32 -18.67 11.32
CA LEU A 321 3.99 -18.37 10.77
C LEU A 321 3.64 -19.25 9.59
N HIS A 322 4.61 -19.58 8.72
CA HIS A 322 4.39 -20.48 7.61
C HIS A 322 4.05 -21.90 8.09
N ILE A 323 4.76 -22.41 9.10
CA ILE A 323 4.46 -23.71 9.74
C ILE A 323 3.07 -23.67 10.38
N LEU A 324 2.77 -22.61 11.13
CA LEU A 324 1.46 -22.41 11.74
C LEU A 324 0.34 -22.45 10.69
N LYS A 325 0.46 -21.67 9.61
CA LYS A 325 -0.52 -21.64 8.52
C LYS A 325 -0.76 -23.02 7.90
N LYS A 326 0.29 -23.83 7.72
CA LYS A 326 0.16 -25.22 7.24
C LYS A 326 -0.68 -26.08 8.21
N HIS A 327 -0.50 -25.93 9.52
CA HIS A 327 -1.29 -26.66 10.51
C HIS A 327 -2.75 -26.16 10.59
N LEU A 328 -2.98 -24.85 10.46
CA LEU A 328 -4.34 -24.30 10.39
C LEU A 328 -5.08 -24.83 9.16
N VAL A 329 -4.43 -24.92 7.99
CA VAL A 329 -5.04 -25.53 6.79
C VAL A 329 -5.42 -26.99 7.01
N LYS A 330 -4.60 -27.77 7.72
CA LYS A 330 -4.95 -29.15 8.08
C LYS A 330 -6.19 -29.21 8.98
N LEU A 331 -6.38 -28.22 9.85
CA LEU A 331 -7.58 -28.06 10.69
C LEU A 331 -8.82 -27.61 9.87
N GLY A 332 -8.69 -27.31 8.57
CA GLY A 332 -9.78 -26.82 7.71
C GLY A 332 -9.84 -25.30 7.60
N LEU A 333 -8.85 -24.59 8.14
CA LEU A 333 -8.87 -23.15 8.25
C LEU A 333 -8.10 -22.44 7.14
N SER A 334 -8.53 -21.22 6.80
CA SER A 334 -7.85 -20.37 5.83
C SER A 334 -6.45 -19.94 6.30
N GLN A 335 -5.50 -19.84 5.38
CA GLN A 335 -4.17 -19.27 5.66
C GLN A 335 -4.21 -17.77 6.00
N LYS A 336 -5.34 -17.09 5.72
CA LYS A 336 -5.53 -15.64 5.94
C LYS A 336 -5.93 -15.28 7.37
N LEU A 337 -6.08 -16.25 8.28
CA LEU A 337 -6.52 -16.02 9.66
C LEU A 337 -5.48 -15.34 10.57
N VAL A 338 -4.22 -15.30 10.12
CA VAL A 338 -3.16 -14.49 10.75
C VAL A 338 -2.74 -13.40 9.78
N THR A 339 -3.09 -12.16 10.10
CA THR A 339 -2.78 -10.99 9.26
C THR A 339 -1.53 -10.28 9.76
N LYS A 340 -0.74 -9.75 8.82
CA LYS A 340 0.42 -8.91 9.15
C LYS A 340 -0.08 -7.50 9.44
N GLU A 341 0.38 -6.95 10.55
CA GLU A 341 0.18 -5.56 10.94
C GLU A 341 1.53 -4.81 10.89
N SER A 342 1.52 -3.48 10.93
CA SER A 342 2.75 -2.67 10.83
C SER A 342 3.80 -3.03 11.89
N PHE A 343 3.39 -3.39 13.11
CA PHE A 343 4.28 -3.71 14.22
C PHE A 343 4.30 -5.20 14.62
N GLY A 344 3.53 -6.06 13.96
CA GLY A 344 3.28 -7.40 14.47
C GLY A 344 2.34 -8.26 13.61
N TYR A 345 1.63 -9.15 14.28
CA TYR A 345 0.66 -10.05 13.65
C TYR A 345 -0.62 -10.11 14.47
N ARG A 346 -1.75 -10.19 13.77
CA ARG A 346 -3.08 -10.28 14.36
C ARG A 346 -3.71 -11.64 14.10
N TRP A 347 -4.28 -12.22 15.14
CA TRP A 347 -5.20 -13.35 15.09
C TRP A 347 -6.61 -12.83 14.86
N VAL A 348 -7.23 -13.29 13.77
CA VAL A 348 -8.56 -12.86 13.37
C VAL A 348 -9.69 -13.69 13.99
N PRO A 349 -9.59 -15.04 14.11
CA PRO A 349 -10.68 -15.85 14.64
C PRO A 349 -11.08 -15.54 16.08
N GLU A 350 -12.36 -15.75 16.36
CA GLU A 350 -12.87 -15.89 17.73
C GLU A 350 -12.66 -17.32 18.23
N VAL A 351 -12.36 -17.43 19.52
CA VAL A 351 -12.05 -18.70 20.15
C VAL A 351 -12.85 -18.77 21.45
N SER A 352 -13.78 -19.71 21.52
CA SER A 352 -14.52 -20.03 22.75
C SER A 352 -13.69 -21.00 23.57
N GLU A 353 -13.37 -20.62 24.81
CA GLU A 353 -12.67 -21.49 25.74
C GLU A 353 -13.67 -22.43 26.43
N VAL A 354 -13.33 -23.72 26.51
CA VAL A 354 -14.11 -24.74 27.21
C VAL A 354 -13.14 -25.55 28.07
N GLU A 355 -13.52 -25.85 29.31
CA GLU A 355 -12.76 -26.79 30.13
C GLU A 355 -13.07 -28.21 29.66
N GLY A 356 -12.04 -28.98 29.32
CA GLY A 356 -12.22 -30.39 28.98
C GLY A 356 -12.40 -31.21 30.23
N ASP A 357 -13.47 -32.01 30.30
CA ASP A 357 -13.70 -32.95 31.40
C ASP A 357 -12.49 -33.87 31.56
N SER A 358 -12.02 -33.96 32.80
CA SER A 358 -10.90 -34.81 33.19
C SER A 358 -11.36 -36.26 33.24
N GLN A 359 -11.31 -36.97 32.11
CA GLN A 359 -11.24 -38.43 32.10
C GLN A 359 -9.80 -38.90 32.03
#